data_AF-A0A3M1ILH8-F1
#
_entry.id   AF-A0A3M1ILH8-F1
#
_cell.length_a   1.000
_cell.length_b   1.000
_cell.length_c   1.000
_cell.angle_alpha   90.00
_cell.angle_beta   90.00
_cell.angle_gamma   90.00
#
_symmetry.space_group_name_H-M   'P 1'
#
loop_
_entity.id
_entity.type
_entity.pdbx_description
1 polymer ?
#
loop_
_entity_poly.entity_id
_entity_poly.type
_entity_poly.pdbx_seq_one_letter_code
_entity_poly.pdbx_strand_id
1 'polypeptide(L)'
;MFKPTDLLDLSQTEHAALFEGCEYVWDALKRLKDYLREHLKPALHNRCDGVAWIGKDVFIGEGTEVEDGAMIQGPAIIGRNCRIRHNAYIRQNVIVGD
;
A
#
# COMPACT_ATOMS: atom_id res chain seq x y z
N MET A 1 8.41 -25.93 -1.15
CA MET A 1 8.28 -24.80 -0.20
C MET A 1 8.42 -23.54 -1.02
N PHE A 2 7.54 -22.57 -0.86
CA PHE A 2 7.51 -21.34 -1.66
C PHE A 2 7.85 -20.17 -0.75
N LYS A 3 9.14 -20.04 -0.38
CA LYS A 3 9.58 -18.92 0.44
C LYS A 3 9.38 -17.62 -0.34
N PRO A 4 9.21 -16.47 0.34
CA PRO A 4 9.03 -15.19 -0.34
C PRO A 4 10.08 -14.92 -1.42
N THR A 5 11.36 -15.17 -1.14
CA THR A 5 12.48 -14.97 -2.08
C THR A 5 12.51 -15.96 -3.25
N ASP A 6 11.77 -17.05 -3.18
CA ASP A 6 11.65 -18.00 -4.30
C ASP A 6 10.66 -17.48 -5.36
N LEU A 7 9.79 -16.53 -5.00
CA LEU A 7 8.70 -16.03 -5.83
C LEU A 7 8.80 -14.53 -6.14
N LEU A 8 9.44 -13.75 -5.28
CA LEU A 8 9.49 -12.29 -5.34
C LEU A 8 10.94 -11.79 -5.24
N ASP A 9 11.26 -10.75 -6.00
CA ASP A 9 12.47 -9.95 -5.80
C ASP A 9 12.19 -8.86 -4.74
N LEU A 10 12.55 -9.16 -3.49
CA LEU A 10 12.31 -8.25 -2.36
C LEU A 10 13.21 -7.00 -2.38
N SER A 11 14.19 -6.90 -3.29
CA SER A 11 14.97 -5.67 -3.48
C SER A 11 14.21 -4.57 -4.22
N GLN A 12 13.08 -4.92 -4.84
CA GLN A 12 12.22 -4.01 -5.58
C GLN A 12 11.09 -3.40 -4.73
N THR A 13 11.11 -3.62 -3.41
CA THR A 13 10.13 -3.04 -2.49
C THR A 13 10.77 -2.54 -1.19
N GLU A 14 10.27 -1.43 -0.67
CA GLU A 14 10.57 -0.89 0.67
C GLU A 14 9.89 -1.71 1.77
N HIS A 15 8.98 -2.62 1.40
CA HIS A 15 8.21 -3.46 2.31
C HIS A 15 8.80 -4.86 2.49
N ALA A 16 10.09 -5.07 2.20
CA ALA A 16 10.76 -6.37 2.38
C ALA A 16 10.60 -6.94 3.80
N ALA A 17 10.60 -6.07 4.82
CA ALA A 17 10.41 -6.43 6.23
C ALA A 17 9.07 -7.14 6.52
N LEU A 18 8.05 -6.94 5.68
CA LEU A 18 6.76 -7.64 5.77
C LEU A 18 6.90 -9.16 5.54
N PHE A 19 7.96 -9.59 4.85
CA PHE A 19 8.24 -10.99 4.51
C PHE A 19 9.27 -11.64 5.44
N GLU A 20 9.90 -10.89 6.35
CA GLU A 20 10.93 -11.43 7.27
C GLU A 20 10.37 -12.52 8.18
N GLY A 21 10.96 -13.72 8.17
CA GLY A 21 10.48 -14.84 8.99
C GLY A 21 9.21 -15.52 8.45
N CYS A 22 8.73 -15.17 7.25
CA CYS A 22 7.63 -15.89 6.59
C CYS A 22 8.12 -17.23 6.01
N GLU A 23 7.38 -18.30 6.26
CA GLU A 23 7.63 -19.62 5.64
C GLU A 23 7.08 -19.67 4.21
N TYR A 24 5.92 -19.05 4.00
CA TYR A 24 5.25 -18.91 2.71
C TYR A 24 5.03 -17.45 2.35
N VAL A 25 5.01 -17.12 1.05
CA VAL A 25 4.76 -15.74 0.58
C VAL A 25 3.46 -15.13 1.11
N TRP A 26 2.40 -15.92 1.26
CA TRP A 26 1.10 -15.46 1.77
C TRP A 26 1.05 -15.28 3.29
N ASP A 27 2.08 -15.70 4.04
CA ASP A 27 2.16 -15.40 5.48
C ASP A 27 2.28 -13.90 5.74
N ALA A 28 2.79 -13.13 4.76
CA ALA A 28 2.76 -11.67 4.76
C ALA A 28 1.34 -11.11 5.01
N LEU A 29 0.29 -11.75 4.46
CA LEU A 29 -1.09 -11.30 4.65
C LEU A 29 -1.55 -11.36 6.11
N LYS A 30 -1.02 -12.31 6.89
CA LYS A 30 -1.32 -12.44 8.32
C LYS A 30 -0.68 -11.29 9.12
N ARG A 31 0.45 -10.77 8.66
CA ARG A 31 1.25 -9.72 9.30
C ARG A 31 0.89 -8.31 8.85
N LEU A 32 0.26 -8.17 7.68
CA LEU A 32 0.00 -6.91 7.01
C LEU A 32 -0.67 -5.86 7.91
N LYS A 33 -1.61 -6.28 8.76
CA LYS A 33 -2.31 -5.37 9.67
C LYS A 33 -1.39 -4.74 10.71
N ASP A 34 -0.53 -5.53 11.34
CA ASP A 34 0.41 -5.05 12.36
C ASP A 34 1.54 -4.24 11.71
N TYR A 35 2.05 -4.72 10.58
CA TYR A 35 3.04 -3.99 9.79
C TYR A 35 2.56 -2.58 9.42
N LEU A 36 1.33 -2.43 8.94
CA LEU A 36 0.75 -1.12 8.65
C LEU A 36 0.62 -0.24 9.89
N ARG A 37 0.24 -0.77 11.05
CA ARG A 37 0.16 0.03 12.29
C ARG A 37 1.50 0.61 12.71
N GLU A 38 2.58 -0.12 12.46
CA GLU A 38 3.94 0.27 12.84
C GLU A 38 4.58 1.24 11.84
N HIS A 39 4.26 1.10 10.55
CA HIS A 39 4.95 1.83 9.47
C HIS A 39 4.13 2.98 8.88
N LEU A 40 2.80 2.96 9.01
CA LEU A 40 1.94 4.01 8.47
C LEU A 40 2.13 5.32 9.22
N LYS A 41 2.58 6.34 8.48
CA LYS A 41 2.61 7.73 8.92
C LYS A 41 1.73 8.53 7.97
N PRO A 42 0.48 8.85 8.35
CA PRO A 42 -0.45 9.48 7.43
C PRO A 42 0.09 10.79 6.85
N ALA A 43 0.11 10.88 5.52
CA ALA A 43 0.53 12.06 4.77
C ALA A 43 0.06 11.92 3.31
N LEU A 44 -0.40 13.02 2.72
CA LEU A 44 -0.92 13.02 1.35
C LEU A 44 0.00 13.88 0.47
N HIS A 45 0.87 13.23 -0.29
CA HIS A 45 1.80 13.88 -1.23
C HIS A 45 1.36 13.72 -2.70
N ASN A 46 0.14 13.24 -2.92
CA ASN A 46 -0.41 12.95 -4.24
C ASN A 46 -1.00 14.19 -4.91
N ARG A 47 -1.27 14.06 -6.22
CA ARG A 47 -2.19 14.94 -6.95
C ARG A 47 -3.54 14.25 -7.09
N CYS A 48 -4.63 14.99 -6.94
CA CYS A 48 -5.96 14.52 -7.32
C CYS A 48 -6.37 15.15 -8.66
N ASP A 49 -6.87 14.33 -9.57
CA ASP A 49 -7.61 14.78 -10.76
C ASP A 49 -9.10 14.50 -10.52
N GLY A 50 -9.80 15.49 -9.94
CA GLY A 50 -11.16 15.36 -9.43
C GLY A 50 -11.24 15.21 -7.91
N VAL A 51 -12.31 14.59 -7.42
CA VAL A 51 -12.60 14.42 -5.99
C VAL A 51 -12.50 12.95 -5.60
N ALA A 52 -11.59 12.65 -4.68
CA ALA A 52 -11.46 11.33 -4.07
C ALA A 52 -11.86 11.39 -2.59
N TRP A 53 -12.45 10.31 -2.09
CA TRP A 53 -12.62 10.12 -0.65
C TRP A 53 -11.38 9.43 -0.09
N ILE A 54 -10.65 10.10 0.80
CA ILE A 54 -9.42 9.57 1.40
C ILE A 54 -9.60 9.58 2.92
N GLY A 55 -9.49 8.40 3.53
CA GLY A 55 -9.57 8.24 4.98
C GLY A 55 -8.39 8.86 5.73
N LYS A 56 -8.57 9.09 7.04
CA LYS A 56 -7.56 9.72 7.90
C LYS A 56 -6.23 8.97 8.00
N ASP A 57 -6.28 7.63 7.96
CA ASP A 57 -5.11 6.76 8.16
C ASP A 57 -4.57 6.32 6.80
N VAL A 58 -4.17 7.28 5.97
CA VAL A 58 -3.66 6.99 4.62
C VAL A 58 -2.36 7.74 4.39
N PHE A 59 -1.36 7.03 3.87
CA PHE A 59 -0.17 7.61 3.27
C PHE A 59 -0.25 7.48 1.76
N ILE A 60 0.03 8.56 1.03
CA ILE A 60 0.18 8.52 -0.42
C ILE A 60 1.49 9.25 -0.80
N GLY A 61 2.40 8.52 -1.45
CA GLY A 61 3.71 9.00 -1.86
C GLY A 61 3.67 10.00 -3.02
N GLU A 62 4.77 10.73 -3.18
CA GLU A 62 4.95 11.73 -4.24
C GLU A 62 4.79 11.13 -5.64
N GLY A 63 4.31 11.96 -6.57
CA GLY A 63 4.10 11.56 -7.97
C GLY A 63 2.89 10.64 -8.20
N THR A 64 2.22 10.19 -7.14
CA THR A 64 0.99 9.39 -7.27
C THR A 64 -0.18 10.25 -7.72
N GLU A 65 -0.93 9.74 -8.70
CA GLU A 65 -2.12 10.37 -9.26
C GLU A 65 -3.37 9.62 -8.78
N VAL A 66 -4.32 10.35 -8.21
CA VAL A 66 -5.61 9.81 -7.78
C VAL A 66 -6.70 10.45 -8.64
N GLU A 67 -7.35 9.64 -9.46
CA GLU A 67 -8.45 10.07 -10.35
C GLU A 67 -9.78 10.18 -9.58
N ASP A 68 -10.72 10.92 -10.16
CA ASP A 68 -12.04 11.24 -9.63
C ASP A 68 -12.81 10.00 -9.13
N GLY A 69 -13.60 10.16 -8.08
CA GLY A 69 -14.45 9.11 -7.52
C GLY A 69 -13.73 7.98 -6.79
N ALA A 70 -12.39 7.98 -6.72
CA ALA A 70 -11.65 6.99 -5.96
C ALA A 70 -12.01 7.05 -4.46
N MET A 71 -12.12 5.89 -3.82
CA MET A 71 -12.36 5.76 -2.38
C MET A 71 -11.24 4.93 -1.74
N ILE A 72 -10.52 5.54 -0.80
CA ILE A 72 -9.37 4.95 -0.12
C ILE A 72 -9.63 4.91 1.39
N GLN A 73 -9.87 3.71 1.90
CA GLN A 73 -10.13 3.45 3.32
C GLN A 73 -8.84 3.05 4.05
N GLY A 74 -8.40 3.89 4.98
CA GLY A 74 -7.24 3.63 5.84
C GLY A 74 -7.49 2.53 6.90
N PRO A 75 -6.45 1.84 7.41
CA PRO A 75 -5.03 2.07 7.14
C PRO A 75 -4.61 1.63 5.74
N ALA A 76 -3.95 2.51 4.99
CA ALA A 76 -3.40 2.19 3.68
C ALA A 76 -2.11 2.97 3.40
N ILE A 77 -1.14 2.30 2.78
CA ILE A 77 0.07 2.92 2.23
C ILE A 77 -0.01 2.79 0.71
N ILE A 78 0.07 3.92 0.02
CA ILE A 78 0.21 3.98 -1.43
C ILE A 78 1.55 4.64 -1.70
N GLY A 79 2.45 3.91 -2.34
CA GLY A 79 3.80 4.33 -2.65
C GLY A 79 3.87 5.48 -3.65
N ARG A 80 5.08 5.75 -4.10
CA ARG A 80 5.36 6.81 -5.09
C ARG A 80 4.99 6.39 -6.50
N ASN A 81 4.65 7.37 -7.34
CA ASN A 81 4.39 7.21 -8.78
C ASN A 81 3.30 6.16 -9.13
N CYS A 82 2.35 5.94 -8.23
CA CYS A 82 1.20 5.07 -8.48
C CYS A 82 0.12 5.81 -9.28
N ARG A 83 -0.77 5.06 -9.93
CA ARG A 83 -2.00 5.60 -10.54
C ARG A 83 -3.22 4.91 -9.95
N ILE A 84 -3.97 5.63 -9.14
CA ILE A 84 -5.25 5.19 -8.60
C ILE A 84 -6.35 5.71 -9.52
N ARG A 85 -6.90 4.82 -10.34
CA ARG A 85 -7.82 5.20 -11.43
C ARG A 85 -9.25 5.47 -10.96
N HIS A 86 -10.04 6.05 -11.85
CA HIS A 86 -11.41 6.50 -11.61
C HIS A 86 -12.24 5.42 -10.93
N ASN A 87 -12.95 5.79 -9.86
CA ASN A 87 -13.79 4.90 -9.05
C ASN A 87 -13.09 3.68 -8.41
N ALA A 88 -11.76 3.67 -8.30
CA ALA A 88 -11.06 2.62 -7.57
C ALA A 88 -11.51 2.57 -6.10
N TYR A 89 -11.82 1.37 -5.61
CA TYR A 89 -12.17 1.13 -4.21
C TYR A 89 -11.02 0.40 -3.50
N ILE A 90 -10.30 1.12 -2.65
CA ILE A 90 -9.20 0.59 -1.83
C ILE A 90 -9.70 0.45 -0.39
N ARG A 91 -9.76 -0.80 0.09
CA ARG A 91 -10.17 -1.14 1.46
C ARG A 91 -9.04 -0.95 2.48
N GLN A 92 -9.35 -1.16 3.74
CA GLN A 92 -8.37 -1.15 4.83
C GLN A 92 -7.34 -2.27 4.72
N ASN A 93 -6.17 -2.01 5.29
CA ASN A 93 -5.02 -2.90 5.36
C ASN A 93 -4.44 -3.21 3.97
N VAL A 94 -4.14 -2.16 3.21
CA VAL A 94 -3.61 -2.26 1.85
C VAL A 94 -2.28 -1.54 1.73
N ILE A 95 -1.37 -2.14 0.96
CA ILE A 95 -0.15 -1.53 0.46
C ILE A 95 -0.22 -1.58 -1.07
N VAL A 96 0.08 -0.46 -1.74
CA VAL A 96 0.17 -0.37 -3.21
C VAL A 96 1.49 0.28 -3.58
N GLY A 97 2.27 -0.36 -4.45
CA GLY A 97 3.51 0.23 -4.91
C GLY A 97 4.72 -0.23 -4.11
N ASP A 98 5.55 0.73 -3.73
CA ASP A 98 7.01 0.69 -3.65
C ASP A 98 7.66 -0.24 -2.63
#